data_AF-A0A453I7I8-F1
#
_entry.id   AF-A0A453I7I8-F1
#
_cell.length_a   1.000
_cell.length_b   1.000
_cell.length_c   1.000
_cell.angle_alpha   90.00
_cell.angle_beta   90.00
_cell.angle_gamma   90.00
#
_symmetry.space_group_name_H-M   'P 1'
#
loop_
_entity.id
_entity.type
_entity.pdbx_description
1 polymer ?
#
loop_
_entity_poly.entity_id
_entity_poly.type
_entity_poly.pdbx_seq_one_letter_code
_entity_poly.pdbx_strand_id
1 'polypeptide(L)'
;EQVQFLDRHHLFIKFGSVNGRVTRSTDQNLAFFAVYNMETTEIVSLYQNSSEELYSLFEHYYDHFHANPQNSLHEKFISSNPNSVHALDQLRTIKSKASSPSQFVKKMMASLPYTCQSQSPSPYFDLSIFRYDEKLFSAIDRHRHCTEHPIKFISVRQPNVVKFKIKPG
;
A
#
# COMPACT_ATOMS: atom_id res chain seq x y z
N GLU A 1 -0.48 -14.80 -12.17
CA GLU A 1 -1.07 -13.46 -12.35
C GLU A 1 -1.66 -13.01 -11.04
N GLN A 2 -1.68 -11.70 -10.76
CA GLN A 2 -2.24 -11.14 -9.54
C GLN A 2 -3.37 -10.18 -9.91
N VAL A 3 -4.50 -10.21 -9.19
CA VAL A 3 -5.71 -9.43 -9.50
C VAL A 3 -6.27 -8.82 -8.21
N GLN A 4 -6.81 -7.60 -8.31
CA GLN A 4 -7.67 -7.01 -7.28
C GLN A 4 -8.85 -6.26 -7.91
N PHE A 5 -9.89 -6.03 -7.13
CA PHE A 5 -10.94 -5.08 -7.49
C PHE A 5 -10.45 -3.64 -7.24
N LEU A 6 -10.81 -2.71 -8.12
CA LEU A 6 -10.73 -1.26 -7.83
C LEU A 6 -12.07 -0.75 -7.34
N ASP A 7 -13.15 -1.24 -7.95
CA ASP A 7 -14.53 -0.97 -7.57
C ASP A 7 -15.41 -2.14 -8.01
N ARG A 8 -16.73 -1.94 -7.97
CA ARG A 8 -17.73 -2.95 -8.35
C ARG A 8 -17.69 -3.38 -9.83
N HIS A 9 -17.03 -2.60 -10.69
CA HIS A 9 -17.05 -2.73 -12.15
C HIS A 9 -15.67 -2.97 -12.75
N HIS A 10 -14.59 -2.62 -12.06
CA HIS A 10 -13.24 -2.66 -12.60
C HIS A 10 -12.32 -3.61 -11.82
N LEU A 11 -11.62 -4.47 -12.58
CA LEU A 11 -10.50 -5.27 -12.09
C LEU A 11 -9.18 -4.61 -12.46
N PHE A 12 -8.25 -4.60 -11.51
CA PHE A 12 -6.85 -4.26 -11.73
C PHE A 12 -6.03 -5.55 -11.80
N ILE A 13 -5.50 -5.83 -12.98
CA ILE A 13 -4.82 -7.08 -13.29
C ILE A 13 -3.34 -6.78 -13.53
N LYS A 14 -2.47 -7.53 -12.86
CA LYS A 14 -1.03 -7.49 -13.09
C LYS A 14 -0.57 -8.72 -13.85
N PHE A 15 0.04 -8.44 -15.01
CA PHE A 15 0.72 -9.40 -15.86
C PHE A 15 2.23 -9.29 -15.66
N GLY A 16 2.91 -10.44 -15.62
CA GLY A 16 4.32 -10.51 -15.31
C GLY A 16 4.61 -10.49 -13.80
N SER A 17 5.77 -11.06 -13.45
CA SER A 17 6.17 -11.50 -12.10
C SER A 17 5.51 -12.81 -11.66
N VAL A 18 6.11 -13.92 -12.10
CA VAL A 18 5.94 -15.25 -11.47
C VAL A 18 7.09 -15.41 -10.47
N ASN A 19 6.74 -15.35 -9.18
CA ASN A 19 7.53 -15.66 -7.99
C ASN A 19 8.67 -14.66 -7.68
N GLY A 20 8.83 -14.16 -6.45
CA GLY A 20 8.61 -14.83 -5.17
C GLY A 20 10.00 -15.15 -4.60
N ARG A 21 10.46 -14.31 -3.66
CA ARG A 21 11.58 -14.59 -2.74
C ARG A 21 12.91 -15.02 -3.41
N VAL A 22 13.84 -14.07 -3.46
CA VAL A 22 15.29 -14.26 -3.72
C VAL A 22 15.65 -14.60 -5.17
N THR A 23 15.73 -13.58 -6.02
CA THR A 23 16.69 -13.58 -7.13
C THR A 23 17.48 -12.29 -7.09
N ARG A 24 18.78 -12.41 -6.87
CA ARG A 24 19.77 -11.32 -7.02
C ARG A 24 20.05 -11.10 -8.51
N SER A 25 19.02 -10.88 -9.32
CA SER A 25 19.19 -10.55 -10.74
C SER A 25 18.81 -9.09 -10.97
N THR A 26 19.68 -8.39 -11.69
CA THR A 26 19.55 -7.03 -12.20
C THR A 26 18.55 -6.91 -13.36
N ASP A 27 17.85 -7.99 -13.71
CA ASP A 27 16.87 -7.96 -14.78
C ASP A 27 15.61 -7.22 -14.34
N GLN A 28 15.29 -6.21 -15.15
CA GLN A 28 14.13 -5.36 -15.02
C GLN A 28 12.89 -6.27 -15.02
N ASN A 29 12.27 -6.47 -13.85
CA ASN A 29 11.00 -7.17 -13.75
C ASN A 29 9.95 -6.36 -14.53
N LEU A 30 9.81 -6.67 -15.82
CA LEU A 30 8.79 -6.12 -16.70
C LEU A 30 7.45 -6.65 -16.19
N ALA A 31 6.63 -5.72 -15.71
CA ALA A 31 5.27 -6.00 -15.31
C ALA A 31 4.35 -4.99 -15.99
N PHE A 32 3.22 -5.50 -16.47
CA PHE A 32 2.16 -4.73 -17.08
C PHE A 32 0.92 -4.78 -16.20
N PHE A 33 0.17 -3.70 -16.21
CA PHE A 33 -1.08 -3.56 -15.48
C PHE A 33 -2.18 -3.26 -16.47
N ALA A 34 -3.32 -3.92 -16.33
CA ALA A 34 -4.51 -3.61 -17.09
C ALA A 34 -5.66 -3.28 -16.16
N VAL A 35 -6.48 -2.31 -16.56
CA VAL A 35 -7.79 -2.07 -15.98
C VAL A 35 -8.81 -2.73 -16.89
N TYR A 36 -9.52 -3.72 -16.36
CA TYR A 36 -10.54 -4.48 -17.08
C TYR A 36 -11.92 -4.12 -16.57
N ASN A 37 -12.83 -3.75 -17.46
CA ASN A 37 -14.23 -3.50 -17.12
C ASN A 37 -15.02 -4.81 -17.21
N MET A 38 -15.59 -5.24 -16.09
CA MET A 38 -16.33 -6.50 -15.97
C MET A 38 -17.71 -6.45 -16.62
N GLU A 39 -18.31 -5.27 -16.79
CA GLU A 39 -19.63 -5.09 -17.40
C GLU A 39 -19.54 -5.09 -18.93
N THR A 40 -18.58 -4.35 -19.50
CA THR A 40 -18.38 -4.28 -20.96
C THR A 40 -17.46 -5.37 -21.50
N THR A 41 -16.73 -6.06 -20.62
CA THR A 41 -15.70 -7.07 -20.95
C THR A 41 -14.50 -6.52 -21.74
N GLU A 42 -14.21 -5.23 -21.61
CA GLU A 42 -13.13 -4.54 -22.34
C GLU A 42 -11.95 -4.15 -21.43
N ILE A 43 -10.76 -4.04 -22.03
CA ILE A 43 -9.58 -3.45 -21.38
C ILE A 43 -9.66 -1.93 -21.55
N VAL A 44 -9.86 -1.22 -20.44
CA VAL A 44 -9.96 0.25 -20.41
C VAL A 44 -8.60 0.91 -20.59
N SER A 45 -7.56 0.35 -19.96
CA SER A 45 -6.21 0.91 -20.04
C SER A 45 -5.14 -0.14 -19.75
N LEU A 46 -3.93 0.11 -20.28
CA LEU A 46 -2.77 -0.75 -20.10
C LEU A 46 -1.53 0.10 -19.76
N TYR A 47 -0.83 -0.28 -18.70
CA TYR A 47 0.30 0.46 -18.15
C TYR A 47 1.50 -0.44 -17.91
N GLN A 48 2.70 0.11 -18.03
CA GLN A 48 3.92 -0.53 -17.56
C GLN A 48 4.22 -0.13 -16.10
N ASN A 49 4.94 -0.97 -15.36
CA ASN A 49 5.32 -0.70 -13.95
C ASN A 49 6.18 0.55 -13.72
N SER A 50 6.74 1.14 -14.77
CA SER A 50 7.44 2.43 -14.72
C SER A 50 6.58 3.63 -15.10
N SER A 51 5.28 3.44 -15.33
CA SER A 51 4.36 4.52 -15.74
C SER A 51 4.10 5.49 -14.59
N GLU A 52 4.45 6.76 -14.80
CA GLU A 52 4.11 7.85 -13.88
C GLU A 52 2.61 8.17 -13.90
N GLU A 53 1.92 7.88 -15.01
CA GLU A 53 0.48 8.04 -15.15
C GLU A 53 -0.25 7.06 -14.23
N LEU A 54 0.13 5.79 -14.25
CA LEU A 54 -0.42 4.78 -13.34
C LEU A 54 -0.21 5.18 -11.88
N TYR A 55 0.97 5.70 -11.56
CA TYR A 55 1.26 6.17 -10.21
C TYR A 55 0.41 7.40 -9.82
N SER A 56 0.14 8.31 -10.76
CA SER A 56 -0.74 9.46 -10.53
C SER A 56 -2.20 9.04 -10.30
N LEU A 57 -2.68 8.05 -11.06
CA LEU A 57 -3.99 7.41 -10.83
C LEU A 57 -4.05 6.72 -9.48
N PHE A 58 -2.99 6.02 -9.09
CA PHE A 58 -2.86 5.44 -7.76
C PHE A 58 -2.92 6.50 -6.65
N GLU A 59 -2.24 7.64 -6.78
CA GLU A 59 -2.35 8.73 -5.80
C GLU A 59 -3.75 9.34 -5.76
N HIS A 60 -4.44 9.44 -6.90
CA HIS A 60 -5.78 10.03 -6.96
C HIS A 60 -6.85 9.09 -6.41
N TYR A 61 -6.75 7.80 -6.70
CA TYR A 61 -7.70 6.75 -6.33
C TYR A 61 -7.17 5.83 -5.24
N TYR A 62 -6.26 6.31 -4.38
CA TYR A 62 -5.55 5.51 -3.37
C TYR A 62 -6.47 4.57 -2.58
N ASP A 63 -7.64 5.07 -2.19
CA ASP A 63 -8.62 4.31 -1.42
C ASP A 63 -9.15 3.09 -2.17
N HIS A 64 -9.32 3.17 -3.50
CA HIS A 64 -9.79 2.06 -4.34
C HIS A 64 -8.78 0.91 -4.43
N PHE A 65 -7.50 1.17 -4.12
CA PHE A 65 -6.48 0.12 -4.06
C PHE A 65 -6.40 -0.55 -2.69
N HIS A 66 -6.84 0.12 -1.64
CA HIS A 66 -6.61 -0.29 -0.25
C HIS A 66 -7.88 -0.64 0.52
N ALA A 67 -9.00 -0.02 0.23
CA ALA A 67 -10.25 -0.18 0.96
C ALA A 67 -11.42 -0.35 -0.01
N ASN A 68 -12.47 -1.03 0.43
CA ASN A 68 -13.74 -0.92 -0.25
C ASN A 68 -14.24 0.53 -0.06
N PRO A 69 -14.54 1.30 -1.11
CA PRO A 69 -15.07 2.66 -0.97
C PRO A 69 -16.30 2.65 -0.05
N GLN A 70 -16.11 3.23 1.13
CA GLN A 70 -17.03 3.25 2.26
C GLN A 70 -18.29 4.06 1.94
N ASN A 71 -19.30 3.42 1.36
CA ASN A 71 -20.61 4.03 1.16
C ASN A 71 -21.73 3.38 1.99
N SER A 72 -21.45 2.32 2.77
CA SER A 72 -22.45 1.74 3.65
C SER A 72 -22.18 2.05 5.13
N LEU A 73 -23.23 2.46 5.86
CA LEU A 73 -23.17 2.67 7.31
C LEU A 73 -22.85 1.37 8.08
N HIS A 74 -23.04 0.21 7.44
CA HIS A 74 -22.88 -1.12 8.01
C HIS A 74 -21.47 -1.73 7.86
N GLU A 75 -20.56 -1.12 7.10
CA GLU A 75 -19.20 -1.66 6.89
C GLU A 75 -18.14 -1.06 7.83
N LYS A 76 -18.55 -0.11 8.69
CA LYS A 76 -17.71 0.48 9.76
C LYS A 76 -17.36 -0.50 10.91
N PHE A 77 -17.90 -1.73 10.88
CA PHE A 77 -17.69 -2.73 11.93
C PHE A 77 -16.45 -3.60 11.73
N ILE A 78 -15.91 -3.66 10.51
CA ILE A 78 -14.53 -4.10 10.33
C ILE A 78 -13.71 -2.90 10.77
N SER A 79 -12.74 -3.08 11.66
CA SER A 79 -11.77 -2.06 12.08
C SER A 79 -10.84 -1.69 10.91
N SER A 80 -11.48 -1.24 9.84
CA SER A 80 -10.94 -0.70 8.61
C SER A 80 -10.38 0.66 8.99
N ASN A 81 -9.06 0.70 8.94
CA ASN A 81 -8.29 1.82 9.44
C ASN A 81 -8.65 3.07 8.62
N PRO A 82 -9.16 4.17 9.22
CA PRO A 82 -9.51 5.40 8.51
C PRO A 82 -8.22 6.16 8.16
N ASN A 83 -7.41 5.57 7.29
CA ASN A 83 -6.02 5.96 7.13
C ASN A 83 -5.75 6.65 5.79
N SER A 84 -6.77 7.01 4.99
CA SER A 84 -6.54 7.50 3.62
C SER A 84 -5.70 8.76 3.58
N VAL A 85 -6.09 9.81 4.29
CA VAL A 85 -5.41 11.11 4.21
C VAL A 85 -4.02 11.06 4.85
N HIS A 86 -3.89 10.44 6.03
CA HIS A 86 -2.61 10.37 6.74
C HIS A 86 -1.62 9.40 6.08
N ALA A 87 -2.07 8.26 5.56
CA ALA A 87 -1.22 7.35 4.79
C ALA A 87 -0.76 7.99 3.49
N LEU A 88 -1.66 8.72 2.81
CA LEU A 88 -1.34 9.42 1.57
C LEU A 88 -0.37 10.59 1.79
N ASP A 89 -0.52 11.36 2.88
CA ASP A 89 0.45 12.41 3.25
C ASP A 89 1.83 11.83 3.58
N GLN A 90 1.87 10.70 4.28
CA GLN A 90 3.10 9.97 4.54
C GLN A 90 3.74 9.46 3.23
N LEU A 91 2.94 8.90 2.31
CA LEU A 91 3.39 8.46 1.00
C LEU A 91 4.03 9.61 0.22
N ARG A 92 3.36 10.77 0.17
CA ARG A 92 3.86 12.00 -0.46
C ARG A 92 5.17 12.48 0.18
N THR A 93 5.28 12.40 1.51
CA THR A 93 6.50 12.73 2.25
C THR A 93 7.65 11.76 1.94
N ILE A 94 7.37 10.48 1.72
CA ILE A 94 8.40 9.51 1.33
C ILE A 94 8.83 9.76 -0.12
N LYS A 95 7.88 10.02 -1.01
CA LYS A 95 8.13 10.37 -2.43
C LYS A 95 9.02 11.60 -2.53
N SER A 96 8.76 12.66 -1.77
CA SER A 96 9.55 13.90 -1.80
C SER A 96 10.98 13.72 -1.26
N LYS A 97 11.22 12.73 -0.41
CA LYS A 97 12.54 12.36 0.12
C LYS A 97 13.27 11.32 -0.73
N ALA A 98 12.63 10.77 -1.77
CA ALA A 98 13.24 9.77 -2.62
C ALA A 98 14.29 10.40 -3.54
N SER A 99 15.48 9.77 -3.62
CA SER A 99 16.55 10.23 -4.50
C SER A 99 16.23 10.06 -6.00
N SER A 100 15.36 9.09 -6.34
CA SER A 100 14.94 8.80 -7.71
C SER A 100 13.43 8.58 -7.77
N PRO A 101 12.68 9.51 -8.40
CA PRO A 101 11.23 9.37 -8.59
C PRO A 101 10.86 8.10 -9.37
N SER A 102 11.62 7.79 -10.45
CA SER A 102 11.37 6.60 -11.27
C SER A 102 11.56 5.29 -10.49
N GLN A 103 12.60 5.19 -9.65
CA GLN A 103 12.79 4.01 -8.80
C GLN A 103 11.71 3.91 -7.72
N PHE A 104 11.26 5.05 -7.18
CA PHE A 104 10.16 5.09 -6.24
C PHE A 104 8.86 4.58 -6.86
N VAL A 105 8.49 5.06 -8.06
CA VAL A 105 7.32 4.60 -8.82
C VAL A 105 7.40 3.09 -9.04
N LYS A 106 8.52 2.58 -9.57
CA LYS A 106 8.71 1.14 -9.79
C LYS A 106 8.54 0.33 -8.51
N LYS A 107 9.08 0.81 -7.39
CA LYS A 107 8.96 0.15 -6.08
C LYS A 107 7.52 0.15 -5.57
N MET A 108 6.79 1.24 -5.77
CA MET A 108 5.39 1.35 -5.37
C MET A 108 4.49 0.46 -6.22
N MET A 109 4.61 0.53 -7.55
CA MET A 109 3.82 -0.28 -8.48
C MET A 109 4.11 -1.77 -8.34
N ALA A 110 5.35 -2.16 -7.99
CA ALA A 110 5.69 -3.55 -7.72
C ALA A 110 4.88 -4.18 -6.58
N SER A 111 4.41 -3.39 -5.62
CA SER A 111 3.59 -3.87 -4.49
C SER A 111 2.13 -4.14 -4.84
N LEU A 112 1.66 -3.63 -5.97
CA LEU A 112 0.33 -3.90 -6.47
C LEU A 112 0.26 -5.25 -7.18
N PRO A 113 -0.93 -5.88 -7.21
CA PRO A 113 -2.08 -5.57 -6.36
C PRO A 113 -1.87 -5.97 -4.89
N TYR A 114 -2.56 -5.30 -3.97
CA TYR A 114 -2.49 -5.61 -2.54
C TYR A 114 -3.30 -6.86 -2.22
N THR A 115 -2.75 -7.70 -1.34
CA THR A 115 -3.49 -8.83 -0.76
C THR A 115 -4.42 -8.35 0.34
N CYS A 116 -5.64 -8.88 0.44
CA CYS A 116 -6.58 -8.57 1.52
C CYS A 116 -6.02 -8.90 2.91
N GLN A 117 -5.06 -9.82 3.00
CA GLN A 117 -4.36 -10.15 4.24
C GLN A 117 -3.28 -9.13 4.61
N SER A 118 -2.93 -8.20 3.71
CA SER A 118 -1.84 -7.27 3.94
C SER A 118 -2.19 -6.19 4.94
N GLN A 119 -3.47 -5.89 5.16
CA GLN A 119 -3.86 -4.81 6.05
C GLN A 119 -4.20 -5.32 7.42
N SER A 120 -3.54 -4.76 8.42
CA SER A 120 -3.93 -5.02 9.80
C SER A 120 -5.05 -4.08 10.23
N PRO A 121 -6.16 -4.62 10.75
CA PRO A 121 -7.30 -3.82 11.19
C PRO A 121 -7.10 -3.33 12.64
N SER A 122 -5.86 -3.27 13.12
CA SER A 122 -5.56 -2.89 14.50
C SER A 122 -5.52 -1.36 14.63
N PRO A 123 -6.18 -0.78 15.66
CA PRO A 123 -6.17 0.66 15.90
C PRO A 123 -4.78 1.22 16.21
N TYR A 124 -3.81 0.36 16.56
CA TYR A 124 -2.43 0.77 16.79
C TYR A 124 -1.72 1.19 15.49
N PHE A 125 -2.24 0.80 14.33
CA PHE A 125 -1.70 1.15 13.02
C PHE A 125 -2.40 2.34 12.38
N ASP A 126 -3.28 3.01 13.11
CA ASP A 126 -3.91 4.23 12.66
C ASP A 126 -2.91 5.40 12.70
N LEU A 127 -2.53 5.91 11.52
CA LEU A 127 -1.57 7.01 11.39
C LEU A 127 -2.16 8.35 11.81
N SER A 128 -3.49 8.45 12.01
CA SER A 128 -4.13 9.60 12.64
C SER A 128 -3.89 9.65 14.15
N ILE A 129 -3.59 8.51 14.77
CA ILE A 129 -3.42 8.37 16.23
C ILE A 129 -1.95 8.23 16.61
N PHE A 130 -1.20 7.38 15.89
CA PHE A 130 0.19 7.04 16.21
C PHE A 130 1.15 7.22 15.05
N ARG A 131 2.35 7.72 15.36
CA ARG A 131 3.53 7.69 14.48
C ARG A 131 4.45 6.58 14.94
N TYR A 132 4.92 5.78 13.99
CA TYR A 132 5.88 4.69 14.22
C TYR A 132 6.86 4.58 13.05
N ASP A 133 7.97 3.85 13.25
CA ASP A 133 8.96 3.65 12.19
C ASP A 133 8.51 2.56 11.23
N GLU A 134 7.99 3.00 10.08
CA GLU A 134 7.58 2.15 8.98
C GLU A 134 8.70 1.35 8.32
N LYS A 135 9.97 1.51 8.70
CA LYS A 135 11.08 0.64 8.27
C LYS A 135 11.22 -0.59 9.16
N LEU A 136 10.82 -0.48 10.42
CA LEU A 136 10.83 -1.58 11.38
C LEU A 136 9.56 -2.41 11.27
N PHE A 137 8.41 -1.74 11.10
CA PHE A 137 7.09 -2.39 11.09
C PHE A 137 6.10 -1.60 10.23
N SER A 138 5.27 -2.24 9.41
CA SER A 138 4.26 -1.53 8.57
C SER A 138 2.89 -2.18 8.68
N ALA A 139 1.86 -1.36 8.50
CA ALA A 139 0.46 -1.77 8.50
C ALA A 139 0.06 -2.56 7.24
N ILE A 140 0.85 -2.44 6.16
CA ILE A 140 0.67 -3.12 4.89
C ILE A 140 1.80 -4.16 4.79
N ASP A 141 1.40 -5.42 4.94
CA ASP A 141 2.23 -6.59 5.18
C ASP A 141 3.47 -6.64 4.30
N ARG A 142 4.60 -6.73 4.99
CA ARG A 142 5.77 -7.48 4.52
C ARG A 142 6.19 -8.31 5.72
N HIS A 143 6.36 -9.61 5.54
CA HIS A 143 7.19 -10.40 6.45
C HIS A 143 8.54 -9.70 6.60
N ARG A 144 8.75 -9.04 7.74
CA ARG A 144 10.01 -8.37 8.07
C ARG A 144 10.72 -9.19 9.11
N HIS A 145 12.05 -9.19 9.01
CA HIS A 145 12.90 -9.78 10.02
C HIS A 145 12.63 -9.11 11.38
N CYS A 146 12.55 -9.92 12.43
CA CYS A 146 12.39 -9.43 13.80
C CYS A 146 13.49 -8.41 14.10
N THR A 147 13.11 -7.22 14.57
CA THR A 147 14.04 -6.13 14.83
C THR A 147 14.52 -6.19 16.27
N GLU A 148 15.83 -6.16 16.54
CA GLU A 148 16.37 -6.20 17.91
C GLU A 148 15.94 -5.00 18.78
N HIS A 149 15.50 -3.90 18.17
CA HIS A 149 15.07 -2.70 18.87
C HIS A 149 13.55 -2.63 19.01
N PRO A 150 13.04 -2.13 20.16
CA PRO A 150 11.61 -1.99 20.37
C PRO A 150 11.02 -0.92 19.44
N ILE A 151 9.87 -1.23 18.83
CA ILE A 151 9.10 -0.31 18.00
C ILE A 151 8.38 0.67 18.92
N LYS A 152 8.59 1.97 18.72
CA LYS A 152 7.96 3.04 19.52
C LYS A 152 6.72 3.57 18.79
N PHE A 153 5.60 3.66 19.51
CA PHE A 153 4.38 4.30 19.03
C PHE A 153 4.23 5.65 19.73
N ILE A 154 4.36 6.73 18.95
CA ILE A 154 4.34 8.11 19.42
C ILE A 154 2.99 8.73 19.10
N SER A 155 2.37 9.41 20.07
CA SER A 155 1.09 10.09 19.86
C SER A 155 1.21 11.19 18.78
N VAL A 156 0.29 11.21 17.82
CA VAL A 156 0.17 12.32 16.86
C VAL A 156 -0.28 13.60 17.57
N ARG A 157 -1.23 13.48 18.52
CA ARG A 157 -1.78 14.62 19.27
C ARG A 157 -0.80 15.25 20.26
N GLN A 158 0.18 14.47 20.72
CA GLN A 158 1.19 14.91 21.68
C GLN A 158 2.57 14.51 21.16
N PRO A 159 3.17 15.36 20.32
CA PRO A 159 4.49 15.10 19.76
C PRO A 159 5.50 14.81 20.88
N ASN A 160 6.40 13.84 20.64
CA ASN A 160 7.43 13.37 21.58
C ASN A 160 6.92 12.53 22.78
N VAL A 161 5.61 12.27 22.90
CA VAL A 161 5.08 11.34 23.91
C VAL A 161 4.99 9.94 23.32
N VAL A 162 5.90 9.06 23.74
CA VAL A 162 5.80 7.62 23.47
C VAL A 162 4.67 7.04 24.33
N LYS A 163 3.62 6.51 23.68
CA LYS A 163 2.48 5.91 24.39
C LYS A 163 2.74 4.46 24.76
N PHE A 164 3.36 3.70 23.88
CA PHE A 164 3.77 2.32 24.16
C PHE A 164 4.91 1.87 23.25
N LYS A 165 5.49 0.72 23.58
CA LYS A 165 6.56 0.08 22.81
C LYS A 165 6.24 -1.40 22.62
N ILE A 166 6.46 -1.91 21.42
CA ILE A 166 6.43 -3.35 21.14
C ILE A 166 7.88 -3.83 21.17
N LYS A 167 8.21 -4.72 22.11
CA LYS A 167 9.54 -5.35 22.16
C LYS A 167 9.60 -6.49 21.14
N PRO A 168 10.76 -6.77 20.52
CA PRO A 168 10.95 -8.05 19.86
C PRO A 168 10.71 -9.18 20.85
N GLY A 169 10.00 -10.21 20.37
CA GLY A 169 9.79 -11.47 21.10
C GLY A 169 11.02 -12.35 21.09
#